data_AF-A0A2V6HUZ7-F1
#
_entry.id   AF-A0A2V6HUZ7-F1
#
_cell.length_a   1.000
_cell.length_b   1.000
_cell.length_c   1.000
_cell.angle_alpha   90.00
_cell.angle_beta   90.00
_cell.angle_gamma   90.00
#
_symmetry.space_group_name_H-M   'P 1'
#
loop_
_entity.id
_entity.type
_entity.pdbx_description
1 polymer ?
#
loop_
_entity_poly.entity_id
_entity_poly.type
_entity_poly.pdbx_seq_one_letter_code
_entity_poly.pdbx_strand_id
1 'polypeptide(L)'
;MKIRSLFTIAIAFTLVGCADSKPSEADARQKLEKQIQEESGGLIKLVSFRKTDGAGHGIMGKNEVNYTAEIEFGDDLFWGGCKQSEGCNFHANSIAPAQMAGLILTGQQQKKGDRFTFSGTLSLEKTDGGWH
;
A
#
# COMPACT_ATOMS: atom_id res chain seq x y z
N MET A 1 58.63 -39.62 5.17
CA MET A 1 57.81 -39.53 6.39
C MET A 1 57.38 -38.08 6.59
N LYS A 2 56.06 -37.88 6.74
CA LYS A 2 55.39 -36.86 7.59
C LYS A 2 55.55 -35.37 7.24
N ILE A 3 54.55 -34.50 7.26
CA ILE A 3 53.09 -34.54 7.51
C ILE A 3 52.51 -33.33 6.76
N ARG A 4 51.30 -33.52 6.22
CA ARG A 4 50.43 -32.54 5.57
C ARG A 4 50.07 -31.40 6.52
N SER A 5 49.96 -30.16 6.04
CA SER A 5 49.03 -29.21 6.67
C SER A 5 48.57 -28.16 5.65
N LEU A 6 47.41 -28.45 5.06
CA LEU A 6 46.59 -27.49 4.32
C LEU A 6 45.97 -26.55 5.37
N PHE A 7 46.36 -25.28 5.38
CA PHE A 7 45.65 -24.27 6.16
C PHE A 7 44.37 -23.90 5.44
N THR A 8 43.31 -24.65 5.74
CA THR A 8 41.93 -24.34 5.39
C THR A 8 41.51 -23.09 6.17
N ILE A 9 41.48 -21.93 5.52
CA ILE A 9 40.89 -20.71 6.10
C ILE A 9 39.38 -20.92 6.12
N ALA A 10 38.85 -21.26 7.30
CA ALA A 10 37.43 -21.34 7.55
C ALA A 10 36.82 -19.92 7.52
N ILE A 11 36.07 -19.62 6.46
CA ILE A 11 35.25 -18.42 6.39
C ILE A 11 34.05 -18.64 7.32
N ALA A 12 34.11 -18.05 8.51
CA ALA A 12 32.97 -17.96 9.40
C ALA A 12 32.00 -16.91 8.84
N PHE A 13 31.07 -17.34 7.98
CA PHE A 13 29.84 -16.58 7.72
C PHE A 13 29.01 -16.61 9.01
N THR A 14 29.24 -15.64 9.90
CA THR A 14 28.37 -15.40 11.04
C THR A 14 27.03 -14.91 10.49
N LEU A 15 26.08 -15.83 10.46
CA LEU A 15 24.63 -15.66 10.48
C LEU A 15 24.20 -14.19 10.64
N VAL A 16 23.92 -13.53 9.52
CA VAL A 16 22.98 -12.42 9.53
C VAL A 16 21.67 -13.04 9.99
N GLY A 17 21.32 -12.84 11.26
CA GLY A 17 19.98 -13.11 11.73
C GLY A 17 19.06 -12.28 10.85
N CYS A 18 18.36 -12.94 9.92
CA CYS A 18 17.22 -12.37 9.22
C CYS A 18 16.18 -12.08 10.30
N ALA A 19 16.29 -10.94 10.97
CA ALA A 19 15.16 -10.36 11.66
C ALA A 19 14.03 -10.37 10.62
N ASP A 20 12.90 -10.96 10.96
CA ASP A 20 11.66 -10.77 10.21
C ASP A 20 11.37 -9.27 10.23
N SER A 21 11.95 -8.55 9.28
CA SER A 21 11.91 -7.10 9.23
C SER A 21 10.47 -6.73 8.93
N LYS A 22 9.89 -5.87 9.78
CA LYS A 22 8.56 -5.27 9.52
C LYS A 22 8.51 -4.67 8.11
N PRO A 23 7.34 -4.57 7.47
CA PRO A 23 7.20 -3.92 6.18
C PRO A 23 7.73 -2.49 6.23
N SER A 24 8.49 -2.14 5.19
CA SER A 24 8.98 -0.79 4.96
C SER A 24 7.84 0.14 4.53
N GLU A 25 8.09 1.46 4.55
CA GLU A 25 7.14 2.42 3.98
C GLU A 25 6.91 2.18 2.49
N ALA A 26 7.95 1.77 1.75
CA ALA A 26 7.86 1.47 0.33
C ALA A 26 6.94 0.26 0.06
N ASP A 27 7.05 -0.80 0.86
CA ASP A 27 6.19 -1.99 0.72
C ASP A 27 4.71 -1.62 0.91
N ALA A 28 4.41 -0.86 1.97
CA ALA A 28 3.06 -0.41 2.28
C ALA A 28 2.51 0.56 1.22
N ARG A 29 3.35 1.49 0.74
CA ARG A 29 3.00 2.39 -0.36
C ARG A 29 2.66 1.61 -1.62
N GLN A 30 3.51 0.66 -2.01
CA GLN A 30 3.32 -0.14 -3.21
C GLN A 30 2.03 -0.96 -3.14
N LYS A 31 1.72 -1.55 -1.98
CA LYS A 31 0.46 -2.26 -1.76
C LYS A 31 -0.74 -1.35 -1.99
N LEU A 32 -0.75 -0.16 -1.36
CA LEU A 32 -1.85 0.78 -1.51
C LEU A 32 -1.99 1.29 -2.95
N GLU A 33 -0.87 1.63 -3.59
CA GLU A 33 -0.85 2.10 -4.97
C GLU A 33 -1.41 1.04 -5.93
N LYS A 34 -1.03 -0.23 -5.72
CA LYS A 34 -1.60 -1.35 -6.47
C LYS A 34 -3.11 -1.48 -6.26
N GLN A 35 -3.58 -1.44 -5.01
CA GLN A 35 -5.01 -1.51 -4.70
C GLN A 35 -5.79 -0.38 -5.39
N ILE A 36 -5.31 0.87 -5.27
CA ILE A 36 -5.92 2.04 -5.94
C ILE A 36 -5.96 1.82 -7.46
N GLN A 37 -4.85 1.36 -8.04
CA GLN A 37 -4.75 1.13 -9.48
C GLN A 37 -5.73 0.06 -9.97
N GLU A 38 -5.84 -1.06 -9.25
CA GLU A 38 -6.73 -2.17 -9.58
C GLU A 38 -8.21 -1.80 -9.44
N GLU A 39 -8.58 -1.10 -8.37
CA GLU A 39 -9.98 -0.73 -8.10
C GLU A 39 -10.48 0.45 -8.95
N SER A 40 -9.61 1.44 -9.20
CA SER A 40 -9.98 2.67 -9.93
C SER A 40 -9.74 2.62 -11.44
N GLY A 41 -9.05 1.58 -11.93
CA GLY A 41 -8.61 1.52 -13.34
C GLY A 41 -7.65 2.65 -13.74
N GLY A 42 -6.97 3.27 -12.77
CA GLY A 42 -6.04 4.39 -12.98
C GLY A 42 -6.67 5.79 -12.95
N LEU A 43 -7.96 5.90 -12.61
CA LEU A 43 -8.66 7.19 -12.44
C LEU A 43 -8.26 7.92 -11.16
N ILE A 44 -7.72 7.20 -10.17
CA ILE A 44 -7.24 7.75 -8.91
C ILE A 44 -5.74 7.48 -8.81
N LYS A 45 -4.96 8.48 -8.40
CA LYS A 45 -3.51 8.36 -8.22
C LYS A 45 -3.11 8.60 -6.78
N LEU A 46 -2.18 7.81 -6.27
CA LEU A 46 -1.54 8.05 -4.98
C LEU A 46 -0.51 9.17 -5.12
N VAL A 47 -0.77 10.32 -4.49
CA VAL A 47 0.12 11.49 -4.51
C VAL A 47 1.17 11.39 -3.42
N SER A 48 0.72 11.14 -2.19
CA SER A 48 1.60 11.02 -1.04
C SER A 48 1.18 9.86 -0.15
N PHE A 49 2.17 9.29 0.53
CA PHE A 49 1.99 8.22 1.49
C PHE A 49 3.00 8.44 2.62
N ARG A 50 2.54 8.26 3.85
CA ARG A 50 3.38 8.32 5.04
C ARG A 50 2.89 7.27 6.01
N LYS A 51 3.79 6.39 6.44
CA LYS A 51 3.54 5.50 7.57
C LYS A 51 3.41 6.35 8.84
N THR A 52 2.36 6.12 9.63
CA THR A 52 2.21 6.78 10.93
C THR A 52 2.77 5.89 12.02
N ASP A 53 3.24 6.49 13.12
CA ASP A 53 3.79 5.80 14.29
C ASP A 53 2.67 5.11 15.10
N GLY A 54 2.00 4.17 14.45
CA GLY A 54 1.20 3.15 15.10
C GLY A 54 1.99 1.85 15.08
N ALA A 55 2.18 1.24 16.24
CA ALA A 55 2.61 -0.15 16.31
C ALA A 55 1.46 -1.01 15.76
N GLY A 56 1.41 -1.17 14.43
CA GLY A 56 0.46 -2.10 13.85
C GLY A 56 0.70 -3.50 14.39
N HIS A 57 -0.38 -4.24 14.59
CA HIS A 57 -0.31 -5.56 15.16
C HIS A 57 0.28 -6.51 14.11
N GLY A 58 1.35 -7.21 14.49
CA GLY A 58 1.95 -8.25 13.68
C GLY A 58 1.63 -9.61 14.28
N ILE A 59 1.07 -10.50 13.47
CA ILE A 59 0.98 -11.94 13.75
C ILE A 59 1.89 -12.63 12.73
N MET A 60 2.48 -13.77 13.05
CA MET A 60 3.45 -14.47 12.17
C MET A 60 3.05 -14.42 10.68
N GLY A 61 3.84 -13.73 9.86
CA GLY A 61 3.61 -13.55 8.42
C GLY A 61 2.59 -12.49 8.01
N LYS A 62 1.99 -11.73 8.94
CA LYS A 62 1.09 -10.60 8.69
C LYS A 62 1.48 -9.38 9.53
N ASN A 63 1.39 -8.19 8.95
CA ASN A 63 1.71 -6.97 9.67
C ASN A 63 0.77 -5.83 9.27
N GLU A 64 0.17 -5.18 10.25
CA GLU A 64 -0.61 -3.98 9.99
C GLU A 64 0.29 -2.73 9.95
N VAL A 65 -0.02 -1.80 9.06
CA VAL A 65 0.66 -0.52 8.94
C VAL A 65 -0.39 0.58 8.94
N ASN A 66 -0.31 1.45 9.93
CA ASN A 66 -1.11 2.68 9.94
C ASN A 66 -0.43 3.72 9.04
N TYR A 67 -1.23 4.48 8.31
CA TYR A 67 -0.72 5.46 7.36
C TYR A 67 -1.65 6.66 7.18
N THR A 68 -1.09 7.72 6.63
CA THR A 68 -1.80 8.85 6.02
C THR A 68 -1.41 8.90 4.55
N ALA A 69 -2.39 9.09 3.67
CA ALA A 69 -2.20 9.17 2.24
C ALA A 69 -2.99 10.33 1.63
N GLU A 70 -2.51 10.83 0.51
CA GLU A 70 -3.24 11.76 -0.35
C GLU A 70 -3.42 11.14 -1.72
N ILE A 71 -4.63 11.23 -2.26
CA ILE A 71 -4.96 10.84 -3.63
C ILE A 71 -5.35 12.07 -4.46
N GLU A 72 -5.17 11.95 -5.78
CA GLU A 72 -5.63 12.92 -6.77
C GLU A 72 -6.51 12.23 -7.81
N PHE A 73 -7.61 12.87 -8.18
CA PHE A 73 -8.54 12.37 -9.20
C PHE A 73 -8.09 12.82 -10.59
N GLY A 74 -7.91 11.86 -11.51
CA GLY A 74 -7.40 12.12 -12.85
C GLY A 74 -8.44 12.65 -13.85
N ASP A 75 -9.72 12.55 -13.50
CA ASP A 75 -10.86 12.94 -14.33
C ASP A 75 -12.05 13.36 -13.46
N ASP A 76 -13.09 13.92 -14.09
CA ASP A 76 -14.38 14.15 -13.44
C ASP A 76 -15.10 12.80 -13.25
N LEU A 77 -15.39 12.45 -11.98
CA LEU A 77 -15.85 11.09 -11.65
C LEU A 77 -16.77 11.03 -10.43
N PHE A 78 -17.43 9.88 -10.27
CA PHE A 78 -18.07 9.50 -9.01
C PHE A 78 -17.20 8.48 -8.27
N TRP A 79 -16.96 8.77 -7.00
CA TRP A 79 -16.11 7.96 -6.12
C TRP A 79 -16.90 7.46 -4.91
N GLY A 80 -16.71 6.19 -4.52
CA GLY A 80 -17.39 5.60 -3.36
C GLY A 80 -17.01 6.23 -2.01
N GLY A 81 -15.87 6.91 -1.94
CA GLY A 81 -15.38 7.56 -0.73
C GLY A 81 -14.76 6.60 0.28
N CYS A 82 -14.47 7.13 1.47
CA CYS A 82 -13.92 6.35 2.59
C CYS A 82 -14.94 6.24 3.72
N LYS A 83 -15.04 5.05 4.31
CA LYS A 83 -15.83 4.79 5.51
C LYS A 83 -14.90 4.49 6.67
N GLN A 84 -15.15 5.10 7.84
CA GLN A 84 -14.29 4.91 9.02
C GLN A 84 -14.09 3.44 9.43
N SER A 85 -15.08 2.57 9.21
CA SER A 85 -15.04 1.16 9.61
C SER A 85 -14.53 0.19 8.54
N GLU A 86 -14.48 0.61 7.27
CA GLU A 86 -14.21 -0.28 6.12
C GLU A 86 -13.01 0.18 5.28
N GLY A 87 -12.42 1.34 5.58
CA GLY A 87 -11.38 1.95 4.77
C GLY A 87 -11.94 2.70 3.56
N CYS A 88 -11.07 2.97 2.59
CA CYS A 88 -11.43 3.64 1.35
C CYS A 88 -11.78 2.62 0.27
N ASN A 89 -12.88 2.88 -0.45
CA ASN A 89 -13.22 2.17 -1.67
C ASN A 89 -12.68 3.00 -2.84
N PHE A 90 -11.82 2.45 -3.69
CA PHE A 90 -11.23 3.18 -4.81
C PHE A 90 -11.93 2.91 -6.14
N HIS A 91 -13.06 2.21 -6.15
CA HIS A 91 -13.91 2.14 -7.33
C HIS A 91 -14.39 3.53 -7.74
N ALA A 92 -14.10 3.86 -8.99
CA ALA A 92 -14.42 5.12 -9.60
C ALA A 92 -14.94 4.89 -11.01
N ASN A 93 -15.94 5.67 -11.41
CA ASN A 93 -16.43 5.69 -12.77
C ASN A 93 -16.26 7.11 -13.31
N SER A 94 -15.53 7.25 -14.42
CA SER A 94 -15.52 8.51 -15.17
C SER A 94 -16.93 8.75 -15.70
N ILE A 95 -17.41 9.99 -15.58
CA ILE A 95 -18.75 10.36 -16.02
C ILE A 95 -18.64 11.60 -16.91
N ALA A 96 -19.28 11.56 -18.07
CA ALA A 96 -19.37 12.75 -18.92
C ALA A 96 -20.18 13.85 -18.18
N PRO A 97 -19.83 15.14 -18.29
CA PRO A 97 -20.54 16.23 -17.61
C PRO A 97 -22.07 16.22 -17.82
N ALA A 98 -22.53 15.82 -19.01
CA ALA A 98 -23.96 15.71 -19.33
C ALA A 98 -24.69 14.58 -18.59
N GLN A 99 -23.98 13.52 -18.18
CA GLN A 99 -24.53 12.37 -17.46
C GLN A 99 -24.61 12.62 -15.95
N MET A 100 -23.90 13.63 -15.44
CA MET A 100 -23.92 13.98 -14.00
C MET A 100 -25.26 14.56 -13.55
N ALA A 101 -26.00 15.21 -14.45
CA ALA A 101 -27.34 15.73 -14.18
C ALA A 101 -28.37 14.60 -14.23
N GLY A 102 -28.72 14.02 -13.07
CA GLY A 102 -29.85 13.09 -12.93
C GLY A 102 -29.51 11.70 -12.38
N LEU A 103 -28.23 11.41 -12.14
CA LEU A 103 -27.79 10.16 -11.53
C LEU A 103 -27.87 10.23 -10.00
N ILE A 104 -28.79 9.46 -9.38
CA ILE A 104 -28.78 9.19 -7.94
C ILE A 104 -27.76 8.09 -7.69
N LEU A 105 -26.48 8.46 -7.61
CA LEU A 105 -25.40 7.53 -7.28
C LEU A 105 -25.08 7.61 -5.79
N THR A 106 -24.88 6.44 -5.18
CA THR A 106 -24.23 6.35 -3.86
C THR A 106 -22.73 6.63 -4.06
N GLY A 107 -22.29 7.84 -3.72
CA GLY A 107 -20.90 8.25 -3.89
C GLY A 107 -20.73 9.76 -3.74
N GLN A 108 -19.52 10.23 -3.91
CA GLN A 108 -19.16 11.65 -3.93
C GLN A 108 -18.68 11.99 -5.33
N GLN A 109 -19.25 13.04 -5.91
CA GLN A 109 -18.76 13.61 -7.16
C GLN A 109 -17.42 14.30 -6.89
N GLN A 110 -16.40 14.02 -7.69
CA GLN A 110 -15.07 14.64 -7.61
C GLN A 110 -14.70 15.20 -8.98
N LYS A 111 -13.96 16.30 -8.99
CA LYS A 111 -13.45 16.90 -10.22
C LYS A 111 -12.01 16.46 -10.47
N LYS A 112 -11.61 16.52 -11.73
CA LYS A 112 -10.22 16.36 -12.12
C LYS A 112 -9.31 17.32 -11.34
N GLY A 113 -8.26 16.78 -10.75
CA GLY A 113 -7.26 17.51 -9.96
C GLY A 113 -7.67 17.74 -8.51
N ASP A 114 -8.90 17.39 -8.11
CA ASP A 114 -9.27 17.38 -6.70
C ASP A 114 -8.35 16.42 -5.94
N ARG A 115 -8.01 16.78 -4.70
CA ARG A 115 -7.17 15.98 -3.82
C ARG A 115 -7.90 15.65 -2.54
N PHE A 116 -7.66 14.44 -2.05
CA PHE A 116 -8.27 13.95 -0.83
C PHE A 116 -7.23 13.28 0.06
N THR A 117 -7.11 13.78 1.30
CA THR A 117 -6.24 13.20 2.33
C THR A 117 -7.05 12.31 3.26
N PHE A 118 -6.54 11.12 3.54
CA PHE A 118 -7.17 10.16 4.45
C PHE A 118 -6.12 9.40 5.25
N SER A 119 -6.59 8.73 6.31
CA SER A 119 -5.76 7.80 7.09
C SER A 119 -6.44 6.44 7.16
N GLY A 120 -5.66 5.39 7.32
CA GLY A 120 -6.15 4.03 7.40
C GLY A 120 -5.11 3.05 7.90
N THR A 121 -5.48 1.77 7.84
CA THR A 121 -4.61 0.64 8.19
C THR A 121 -4.52 -0.30 7.00
N LEU A 122 -3.31 -0.68 6.62
CA LEU A 122 -3.02 -1.68 5.59
C LEU A 122 -2.50 -2.94 6.25
N SER A 123 -3.08 -4.10 5.92
CA SER A 123 -2.53 -5.39 6.32
C SER A 123 -1.59 -5.89 5.23
N LEU A 124 -0.32 -6.13 5.54
CA LEU A 124 0.66 -6.72 4.64
C LEU A 124 0.94 -8.17 5.01
N GLU A 125 1.12 -9.03 4.02
CA GLU A 125 1.49 -10.43 4.19
C GLU A 125 2.93 -10.66 3.74
N LYS A 126 3.69 -11.42 4.53
CA LYS A 126 5.06 -11.79 4.19
C LYS A 126 5.07 -13.04 3.32
N THR A 127 5.72 -12.94 2.18
CA THR A 127 5.96 -14.05 1.25
C THR A 127 7.46 -14.17 0.98
N ASP A 128 7.87 -15.19 0.22
CA ASP A 128 9.26 -15.35 -0.24
C ASP A 128 9.74 -14.15 -1.10
N GLY A 129 8.80 -13.42 -1.73
CA GLY A 129 9.07 -12.23 -2.54
C GLY A 129 9.15 -10.92 -1.75
N GLY A 130 8.91 -10.95 -0.43
CA GLY A 130 8.82 -9.75 0.41
C GLY A 130 7.41 -9.52 0.98
N TRP A 131 7.14 -8.28 1.38
CA TRP A 131 5.85 -7.86 1.94
C TRP A 131 4.89 -7.38 0.85
N HIS A 132 3.65 -7.84 0.87
CA HIS A 132 2.62 -7.50 -0.13
C HIS A 132 1.25 -7.22 0.46
#